data_AF-A0A946FLZ2-F1
#
_entry.id   AF-A0A946FLZ2-F1
#
_cell.length_a   1.000
_cell.length_b   1.000
_cell.length_c   1.000
_cell.angle_alpha   90.00
_cell.angle_beta   90.00
_cell.angle_gamma   90.00
#
_symmetry.space_group_name_H-M   'P 1'
#
loop_
_entity.id
_entity.type
_entity.pdbx_description
1 polymer ?
#
loop_
_entity_poly.entity_id
_entity_poly.type
_entity_poly.pdbx_seq_one_letter_code
_entity_poly.pdbx_strand_id
1 'polypeptide(L)'
;MAADTHNDTHYDMAILGAGAAGMMCAGVAGQIGQRVLIIDHAKAPGEKIRISGGGRCNFTNINAGPHAFLSQNPHFCKSALSRYTAQDFIDMVERYGIQYHEKTLGQLFCDHTAKDIIQMLLDEMALGAVELRLETGLEEVQKSPTGEAFTLRLSDGSAPITATKFVIACGGKSIPKMGATDLAYRIASQFGHDITETR
;
A
#
# COMPACT_ATOMS: atom_id res chain seq x y z
N MET A 1 -30.22 -27.58 -5.10
CA MET A 1 -30.41 -26.37 -4.27
C MET A 1 -29.34 -25.40 -4.70
N ALA A 2 -29.73 -24.35 -5.42
CA ALA A 2 -28.80 -23.32 -5.85
C ALA A 2 -28.28 -22.60 -4.59
N ALA A 3 -26.96 -22.58 -4.41
CA ALA A 3 -26.34 -21.71 -3.42
C ALA A 3 -26.72 -20.28 -3.82
N ASP A 4 -27.42 -19.59 -2.93
CA ASP A 4 -27.70 -18.18 -3.03
C ASP A 4 -26.36 -17.45 -2.91
N THR A 5 -25.67 -17.24 -4.04
CA THR A 5 -24.45 -16.44 -4.10
C THR A 5 -24.88 -14.98 -3.94
N HIS A 6 -25.16 -14.57 -2.70
CA HIS A 6 -25.07 -13.17 -2.34
C HIS A 6 -23.67 -12.72 -2.74
N ASN A 7 -23.61 -11.96 -3.83
CA ASN A 7 -22.41 -11.31 -4.32
C ASN A 7 -22.06 -10.25 -3.30
N ASP A 8 -21.43 -10.66 -2.20
CA ASP A 8 -21.18 -9.80 -1.06
C ASP A 8 -20.16 -8.74 -1.50
N THR A 9 -20.64 -7.53 -1.76
CA THR A 9 -19.84 -6.38 -2.18
C THR A 9 -19.22 -5.65 -1.00
N HIS A 10 -19.28 -6.22 0.21
CA HIS A 10 -18.73 -5.64 1.43
C HIS A 10 -17.33 -6.16 1.77
N TYR A 11 -16.39 -5.26 2.05
CA TYR A 11 -15.05 -5.59 2.53
C TYR A 11 -14.84 -5.02 3.93
N ASP A 12 -14.05 -5.70 4.76
CA ASP A 12 -13.64 -5.10 6.03
C ASP A 12 -12.69 -3.91 5.80
N MET A 13 -11.90 -3.96 4.73
CA MET A 13 -10.96 -2.91 4.33
C MET A 13 -10.83 -2.80 2.81
N ALA A 14 -10.97 -1.57 2.31
CA ALA A 14 -10.56 -1.21 0.96
C ALA A 14 -9.28 -0.35 1.00
N ILE A 15 -8.30 -0.67 0.16
CA ILE A 15 -7.01 0.00 0.08
C ILE A 15 -6.82 0.54 -1.33
N LEU A 16 -6.53 1.84 -1.44
CA LEU A 16 -6.26 2.51 -2.71
C LEU A 16 -4.74 2.63 -2.92
N GLY A 17 -4.21 1.85 -3.87
CA GLY A 17 -2.81 1.88 -4.32
C GLY A 17 -2.02 0.63 -3.95
N ALA A 18 -1.64 -0.18 -4.95
CA ALA A 18 -0.81 -1.38 -4.83
C ALA A 18 0.69 -1.06 -4.86
N GLY A 19 1.10 -0.06 -4.08
CA GLY A 19 2.50 0.28 -3.81
C GLY A 19 3.03 -0.42 -2.56
N ALA A 20 4.23 -0.03 -2.10
CA ALA A 20 4.87 -0.64 -0.94
C ALA A 20 3.99 -0.59 0.33
N ALA A 21 3.47 0.59 0.68
CA ALA A 21 2.62 0.76 1.86
C ALA A 21 1.28 0.01 1.72
N GLY A 22 0.67 0.04 0.54
CA GLY A 22 -0.62 -0.60 0.30
C GLY A 22 -0.54 -2.11 0.38
N MET A 23 0.43 -2.72 -0.30
CA MET A 23 0.60 -4.19 -0.28
C MET A 23 1.00 -4.69 1.13
N MET A 24 1.87 -3.97 1.83
CA MET A 24 2.21 -4.30 3.23
C MET A 24 0.97 -4.23 4.14
N CYS A 25 0.18 -3.16 4.05
CA CYS A 25 -1.05 -3.02 4.82
C CYS A 25 -2.05 -4.14 4.50
N ALA A 26 -2.19 -4.48 3.22
CA ALA A 26 -3.13 -5.49 2.76
C ALA A 26 -2.75 -6.88 3.28
N GLY A 27 -1.47 -7.25 3.16
CA GLY A 27 -0.95 -8.54 3.66
C GLY A 27 -1.18 -8.71 5.15
N VAL A 28 -0.78 -7.71 5.95
CA VAL A 28 -0.99 -7.73 7.41
C VAL A 28 -2.47 -7.81 7.76
N ALA A 29 -3.33 -7.01 7.11
CA ALA A 29 -4.77 -7.01 7.38
C ALA A 29 -5.44 -8.35 6.99
N GLY A 30 -5.08 -8.92 5.84
CA GLY A 30 -5.60 -10.22 5.40
C GLY A 30 -5.19 -11.35 6.34
N GLN A 31 -3.93 -11.37 6.79
CA GLN A 31 -3.42 -12.41 7.69
C GLN A 31 -4.06 -12.39 9.08
N ILE A 32 -4.60 -11.25 9.53
CA ILE A 32 -5.41 -11.18 10.76
C ILE A 32 -6.90 -11.46 10.52
N GLY A 33 -7.26 -11.99 9.35
CA GLY A 33 -8.60 -12.47 9.00
C GLY A 33 -9.54 -11.41 8.44
N GLN A 34 -9.05 -10.23 8.04
CA GLN A 34 -9.91 -9.24 7.38
C GLN A 34 -10.13 -9.61 5.92
N ARG A 35 -11.36 -9.40 5.40
CA ARG A 35 -11.63 -9.40 3.97
C ARG A 35 -11.15 -8.10 3.35
N VAL A 36 -10.06 -8.15 2.59
CA VAL A 36 -9.38 -6.97 2.05
C VAL A 36 -9.48 -6.91 0.53
N LEU A 37 -9.81 -5.73 0.01
CA LEU A 37 -9.64 -5.36 -1.39
C LEU A 37 -8.56 -4.29 -1.51
N ILE A 38 -7.59 -4.51 -2.38
CA ILE A 38 -6.65 -3.48 -2.82
C ILE A 38 -6.87 -3.18 -4.30
N ILE A 39 -7.02 -1.89 -4.64
CA ILE A 39 -7.23 -1.42 -6.01
C ILE A 39 -6.05 -0.56 -6.48
N ASP A 40 -5.66 -0.71 -7.73
CA ASP A 40 -4.72 0.18 -8.40
C ASP A 40 -5.10 0.39 -9.86
N HIS A 41 -4.97 1.63 -10.33
CA HIS A 41 -5.15 2.00 -11.73
C HIS A 41 -4.04 1.50 -12.66
N ALA A 42 -2.87 1.13 -12.12
CA ALA A 42 -1.75 0.63 -12.91
C ALA A 42 -2.00 -0.80 -13.40
N LYS A 43 -1.29 -1.18 -14.48
CA LYS A 43 -1.34 -2.54 -15.05
C LYS A 43 -0.63 -3.60 -14.22
N ALA A 44 0.28 -3.16 -13.35
CA ALA A 44 1.09 -4.03 -12.50
C ALA A 44 1.28 -3.37 -11.13
N PRO A 45 1.34 -4.15 -10.04
CA PRO A 45 1.59 -3.63 -8.71
C PRO A 45 3.06 -3.23 -8.55
N GLY A 46 3.34 -2.36 -7.59
CA GLY A 46 4.71 -2.06 -7.19
C GLY A 46 5.57 -1.36 -8.25
N GLU A 47 4.98 -0.65 -9.21
CA GLU A 47 5.74 -0.02 -10.31
C GLU A 47 6.89 0.89 -9.82
N LYS A 48 6.70 1.63 -8.73
CA LYS A 48 7.79 2.42 -8.09
C LYS A 48 8.83 1.53 -7.40
N ILE A 49 8.44 0.41 -6.82
CA ILE A 49 9.38 -0.58 -6.26
C ILE A 49 10.26 -1.12 -7.39
N ARG A 50 9.64 -1.52 -8.51
CA ARG A 50 10.30 -2.11 -9.68
C ARG A 50 11.45 -1.25 -10.21
N ILE A 51 11.29 0.08 -10.23
CA ILE A 51 12.32 1.00 -10.73
C ILE A 51 13.24 1.57 -9.64
N SER A 52 12.94 1.31 -8.36
CA SER A 52 13.72 1.83 -7.24
C SER A 52 15.12 1.22 -7.17
N GLY A 53 16.08 2.00 -6.66
CA GLY A 53 17.46 1.52 -6.50
C GLY A 53 18.12 1.03 -7.80
N GLY A 54 17.74 1.60 -8.95
CA GLY A 54 18.23 1.14 -10.26
C GLY A 54 17.72 -0.26 -10.65
N GLY A 55 16.54 -0.64 -10.19
CA GLY A 55 15.94 -1.95 -10.45
C GLY A 55 16.32 -3.05 -9.46
N ARG A 56 17.08 -2.71 -8.41
CA ARG A 56 17.51 -3.62 -7.33
C ARG A 56 16.81 -3.38 -5.99
N CYS A 57 15.99 -2.34 -5.90
CA CYS A 57 15.29 -1.94 -4.68
C CYS A 57 16.21 -1.70 -3.48
N ASN A 58 16.50 -0.42 -3.18
CA ASN A 58 17.04 -0.04 -1.88
C ASN A 58 15.90 -0.14 -0.84
N PHE A 59 15.67 -1.34 -0.31
CA PHE A 59 14.41 -1.67 0.37
C PHE A 59 14.34 -1.15 1.81
N THR A 60 15.49 -0.92 2.45
CA THR A 60 15.57 -0.30 3.78
C THR A 60 16.97 0.26 4.05
N ASN A 61 17.15 0.87 5.23
CA ASN A 61 18.46 1.26 5.74
C ASN A 61 18.62 0.76 7.19
N ILE A 62 19.77 0.17 7.53
CA ILE A 62 20.05 -0.34 8.90
C ILE A 62 19.99 0.77 9.96
N ASN A 63 20.21 2.02 9.56
CA ASN A 63 20.17 3.20 10.43
C ASN A 63 18.80 3.91 10.39
N ALA A 64 17.76 3.27 9.84
CA ALA A 64 16.43 3.88 9.76
C ALA A 64 15.92 4.27 11.15
N GLY A 65 15.61 5.55 11.32
CA GLY A 65 15.07 6.09 12.56
C GLY A 65 14.48 7.48 12.35
N PRO A 66 13.83 8.06 13.37
CA PRO A 66 13.12 9.33 13.24
C PRO A 66 13.97 10.49 12.70
N HIS A 67 15.27 10.47 12.97
CA HIS A 67 16.24 11.47 12.51
C HIS A 67 16.43 11.50 10.99
N ALA A 68 16.02 10.44 10.28
CA ALA A 68 16.15 10.31 8.83
C ALA A 68 14.91 10.81 8.05
N PHE A 69 13.88 11.32 8.73
CA PHE A 69 12.62 11.74 8.11
C PHE A 69 12.32 13.22 8.36
N LEU A 70 11.97 13.95 7.30
CA LEU A 70 11.54 15.35 7.37
C LEU A 70 10.01 15.42 7.53
N SER A 71 9.56 16.18 8.53
CA SER A 71 8.13 16.38 8.83
C SER A 71 7.93 17.67 9.63
N GLN A 72 6.80 18.34 9.45
CA GLN A 72 6.38 19.44 10.33
C GLN A 72 6.09 18.94 11.77
N ASN A 73 5.76 17.66 11.91
CA ASN A 73 5.74 16.97 13.19
C ASN A 73 6.87 15.92 13.23
N PRO A 74 8.05 16.24 13.79
CA PRO A 74 9.20 15.33 13.83
C PRO A 74 9.01 14.12 14.77
N HIS A 75 7.91 14.05 15.51
CA HIS A 75 7.61 12.92 16.41
C HIS A 75 6.61 11.93 15.82
N PHE A 76 5.93 12.30 14.73
CA PHE A 76 4.86 11.49 14.14
C PHE A 76 5.31 10.07 13.78
N CYS A 77 6.47 9.92 13.13
CA CYS A 77 6.96 8.62 12.67
C CYS A 77 7.52 7.72 13.78
N LYS A 78 7.77 8.24 14.99
CA LYS A 78 8.43 7.50 16.08
C LYS A 78 7.71 6.20 16.43
N SER A 79 6.39 6.27 16.59
CA SER A 79 5.56 5.12 16.99
C SER A 79 5.55 4.02 15.92
N ALA A 80 5.45 4.39 14.65
CA ALA A 80 5.48 3.42 13.56
C ALA A 80 6.86 2.74 13.45
N LEU A 81 7.94 3.53 13.46
CA LEU A 81 9.31 3.04 13.34
C LEU A 81 9.75 2.17 14.53
N SER A 82 9.16 2.36 15.71
CA SER A 82 9.46 1.50 16.87
C SER A 82 8.68 0.18 16.88
N ARG A 83 7.55 0.10 16.16
CA ARG A 83 6.69 -1.09 16.11
C ARG A 83 6.97 -1.99 14.91
N TYR A 84 7.54 -1.41 13.86
CA TYR A 84 8.01 -2.12 12.70
C TYR A 84 9.33 -1.49 12.26
N THR A 85 10.42 -2.15 12.64
CA THR A 85 11.79 -1.71 12.49
C THR A 85 12.36 -2.12 11.13
N ALA A 86 13.54 -1.61 10.77
CA ALA A 86 14.27 -2.10 9.60
C ALA A 86 14.56 -3.60 9.71
N GLN A 87 14.88 -4.10 10.91
CA GLN A 87 15.17 -5.51 11.14
C GLN A 87 13.95 -6.38 10.87
N ASP A 88 12.75 -5.97 11.29
CA ASP A 88 11.52 -6.74 11.02
C ASP A 88 11.29 -6.96 9.51
N PHE A 89 11.60 -5.96 8.69
CA PHE A 89 11.53 -6.10 7.23
C PHE A 89 12.68 -6.94 6.66
N ILE A 90 13.89 -6.81 7.20
CA ILE A 90 15.03 -7.66 6.83
C ILE A 90 14.71 -9.12 7.09
N ASP A 91 14.17 -9.45 8.26
CA ASP A 91 13.78 -10.80 8.64
C ASP A 91 12.73 -11.37 7.66
N MET A 92 11.81 -10.54 7.15
CA MET A 92 10.86 -10.94 6.13
C MET A 92 11.54 -11.25 4.79
N VAL A 93 12.46 -10.40 4.34
CA VAL A 93 13.26 -10.62 3.12
C VAL A 93 14.07 -11.93 3.23
N GLU A 94 14.67 -12.20 4.38
CA GLU A 94 15.41 -13.43 4.66
C GLU A 94 14.51 -14.68 4.67
N ARG A 95 13.30 -14.59 5.27
CA ARG A 95 12.31 -15.70 5.25
C ARG A 95 11.93 -16.14 3.84
N TYR A 96 11.91 -15.20 2.89
CA TYR A 96 11.66 -15.46 1.48
C TYR A 96 12.92 -15.86 0.68
N GLY A 97 14.07 -15.97 1.34
CA GLY A 97 15.33 -16.39 0.72
C GLY A 97 15.94 -15.36 -0.23
N ILE A 98 15.49 -14.10 -0.18
CA ILE A 98 15.95 -13.04 -1.07
C ILE A 98 17.34 -12.58 -0.63
N GLN A 99 18.33 -12.75 -1.50
CA GLN A 99 19.70 -12.32 -1.23
C GLN A 99 19.84 -10.81 -1.40
N TYR A 100 20.59 -10.19 -0.50
CA TYR A 100 20.85 -8.76 -0.51
C TYR A 100 22.25 -8.44 0.05
N HIS A 101 22.72 -7.24 -0.24
CA HIS A 101 23.95 -6.69 0.32
C HIS A 101 23.76 -5.26 0.80
N GLU A 102 24.61 -4.85 1.75
CA GLU A 102 24.81 -3.44 2.03
C GLU A 102 25.65 -2.79 0.93
N LYS A 103 25.22 -1.64 0.42
CA LYS A 103 26.01 -0.84 -0.51
C LYS A 103 26.90 0.16 0.22
N THR A 104 26.33 1.28 0.65
CA THR A 104 27.02 2.30 1.44
C THR A 104 26.06 2.88 2.46
N LEU A 105 26.59 3.37 3.59
CA LEU A 105 25.83 4.09 4.61
C LEU A 105 24.58 3.32 5.10
N GLY A 106 24.68 1.99 5.17
CA GLY A 106 23.57 1.15 5.64
C GLY A 106 22.47 0.85 4.64
N GLN A 107 22.60 1.23 3.37
CA GLN A 107 21.59 0.99 2.33
C GLN A 107 21.57 -0.49 1.92
N LEU A 108 20.43 -1.15 2.00
CA LEU A 108 20.29 -2.56 1.65
C LEU A 108 19.60 -2.73 0.30
N PHE A 109 20.26 -3.45 -0.62
CA PHE A 109 19.79 -3.69 -1.98
C PHE A 109 19.66 -5.17 -2.26
N CYS A 110 18.62 -5.57 -3.01
CA CYS A 110 18.52 -6.93 -3.51
C CYS A 110 19.66 -7.20 -4.50
N ASP A 111 20.20 -8.43 -4.47
CA ASP A 111 21.27 -8.84 -5.37
C ASP A 111 20.79 -8.95 -6.81
N HIS A 112 19.59 -9.50 -6.98
CA HIS A 112 19.03 -9.84 -8.29
C HIS A 112 18.09 -8.76 -8.82
N THR A 113 16.88 -8.62 -8.26
CA THR A 113 15.91 -7.65 -8.79
C THR A 113 14.92 -7.13 -7.74
N ALA A 114 14.47 -5.89 -7.93
CA ALA A 114 13.37 -5.29 -7.19
C ALA A 114 12.05 -6.09 -7.30
N LYS A 115 11.90 -6.91 -8.35
CA LYS A 115 10.72 -7.77 -8.52
C LYS A 115 10.63 -8.84 -7.43
N ASP A 116 11.75 -9.22 -6.81
CA ASP A 116 11.75 -10.20 -5.72
C ASP A 116 10.97 -9.65 -4.52
N ILE A 117 11.13 -8.35 -4.21
CA ILE A 117 10.34 -7.65 -3.17
C ILE A 117 8.86 -7.56 -3.56
N ILE A 118 8.55 -7.31 -4.83
CA ILE A 118 7.15 -7.26 -5.29
C ILE A 118 6.49 -8.63 -5.14
N GLN A 119 7.19 -9.70 -5.53
CA GLN A 119 6.68 -11.07 -5.40
C GLN A 119 6.48 -11.45 -3.92
N MET A 120 7.45 -11.14 -3.06
CA MET A 120 7.31 -11.34 -1.61
C MET A 120 6.05 -10.65 -1.06
N LEU A 121 5.80 -9.39 -1.43
CA LEU A 121 4.60 -8.66 -0.97
C LEU A 121 3.30 -9.24 -1.54
N LEU A 122 3.32 -9.76 -2.77
CA LEU A 122 2.18 -10.48 -3.36
C LEU A 122 1.90 -11.80 -2.62
N ASP A 123 2.96 -12.53 -2.25
CA ASP A 123 2.84 -13.78 -1.50
C ASP A 123 2.32 -13.52 -0.08
N GLU A 124 2.81 -12.48 0.61
CA GLU A 124 2.31 -12.04 1.91
C GLU A 124 0.81 -11.67 1.87
N MET A 125 0.34 -11.06 0.76
CA MET A 125 -1.08 -10.81 0.51
C MET A 125 -1.87 -12.10 0.27
N ALA A 126 -1.30 -13.06 -0.45
CA ALA A 126 -1.94 -14.34 -0.74
C ALA A 126 -2.19 -15.17 0.52
N LEU A 127 -1.33 -15.07 1.54
CA LEU A 127 -1.54 -15.72 2.86
C LEU A 127 -2.87 -15.31 3.51
N GLY A 128 -3.34 -14.09 3.25
CA GLY A 128 -4.59 -13.55 3.76
C GLY A 128 -5.75 -13.56 2.75
N ALA A 129 -5.61 -14.23 1.61
CA ALA A 129 -6.58 -14.23 0.51
C ALA A 129 -7.03 -12.81 0.08
N VAL A 130 -6.11 -11.84 0.12
CA VAL A 130 -6.38 -10.45 -0.27
C VAL A 130 -6.76 -10.40 -1.75
N GLU A 131 -7.82 -9.67 -2.07
CA GLU A 131 -8.23 -9.42 -3.45
C GLU A 131 -7.46 -8.22 -4.02
N LEU A 132 -6.81 -8.40 -5.16
CA LEU A 132 -6.10 -7.35 -5.91
C LEU A 132 -6.82 -7.08 -7.23
N ARG A 133 -7.25 -5.82 -7.45
CA ARG A 133 -7.76 -5.35 -8.73
C ARG A 133 -6.85 -4.29 -9.34
N LEU A 134 -6.24 -4.65 -10.46
CA LEU A 134 -5.40 -3.76 -11.26
C LEU A 134 -6.24 -3.12 -12.37
N GLU A 135 -5.68 -2.12 -13.07
CA GLU A 135 -6.38 -1.34 -14.10
C GLU A 135 -7.73 -0.79 -13.61
N THR A 136 -7.83 -0.54 -12.29
CA THR A 136 -9.05 -0.16 -11.59
C THR A 136 -8.80 1.10 -10.77
N GLY A 137 -9.36 2.22 -11.21
CA GLY A 137 -9.32 3.50 -10.52
C GLY A 137 -10.50 3.68 -9.56
N LEU A 138 -10.30 4.55 -8.56
CA LEU A 138 -11.38 5.08 -7.74
C LEU A 138 -12.01 6.29 -8.44
N GLU A 139 -13.31 6.23 -8.72
CA GLU A 139 -14.05 7.36 -9.27
C GLU A 139 -14.66 8.23 -8.19
N GLU A 140 -15.22 7.60 -7.16
CA GLU A 140 -15.87 8.29 -6.06
C GLU A 140 -15.78 7.49 -4.77
N VAL A 141 -15.59 8.19 -3.66
CA VAL A 141 -15.69 7.66 -2.31
C VAL A 141 -16.63 8.54 -1.50
N GLN A 142 -17.58 7.92 -0.82
CA GLN A 142 -18.49 8.59 0.11
C GLN A 142 -18.45 7.88 1.46
N LYS A 143 -18.57 8.65 2.53
CA LYS A 143 -18.81 8.08 3.87
C LYS A 143 -20.31 7.85 4.02
N SER A 144 -20.69 6.69 4.52
CA SER A 144 -22.09 6.37 4.83
C SER A 144 -22.68 7.39 5.82
N PRO A 145 -24.02 7.61 5.81
CA PRO A 145 -24.66 8.53 6.74
C PRO A 145 -24.43 8.20 8.23
N THR A 146 -24.32 6.91 8.59
CA THR A 146 -24.00 6.48 9.96
C THR A 146 -22.52 6.66 10.30
N GLY A 147 -21.67 6.79 9.27
CA GLY A 147 -20.23 6.94 9.41
C GLY A 147 -19.48 5.63 9.67
N GLU A 148 -20.16 4.49 9.59
CA GLU A 148 -19.63 3.15 9.93
C GLU A 148 -18.91 2.49 8.75
N ALA A 149 -19.19 2.94 7.53
CA ALA A 149 -18.59 2.43 6.31
C ALA A 149 -18.38 3.52 5.25
N PHE A 150 -17.64 3.16 4.21
CA PHE A 150 -17.42 3.91 2.98
C PHE A 150 -18.06 3.17 1.81
N THR A 151 -18.60 3.92 0.85
CA THR A 151 -19.06 3.39 -0.45
C THR A 151 -18.11 3.89 -1.52
N LEU A 152 -17.58 2.97 -2.33
CA LEU A 152 -16.62 3.26 -3.38
C LEU A 152 -17.20 2.89 -4.74
N ARG A 153 -17.13 3.81 -5.71
CA ARG A 153 -17.37 3.51 -7.12
C ARG A 153 -16.04 3.38 -7.84
N LEU A 154 -15.89 2.27 -8.56
CA LEU A 154 -14.68 1.89 -9.27
C LEU A 154 -14.85 2.09 -10.77
N SER A 155 -13.75 2.32 -11.48
CA SER A 155 -13.75 2.58 -12.92
C SER A 155 -13.87 1.32 -13.79
N ASP A 156 -13.92 0.13 -13.19
CA ASP A 156 -14.02 -1.17 -13.87
C ASP A 156 -15.46 -1.50 -14.33
N GLY A 157 -16.41 -0.60 -14.07
CA GLY A 157 -17.83 -0.78 -14.38
C GLY A 157 -18.56 -1.74 -13.43
N SER A 158 -17.90 -2.22 -12.38
CA SER A 158 -18.54 -3.05 -11.35
C SER A 158 -19.54 -2.25 -10.51
N ALA A 159 -20.44 -2.95 -9.84
CA ALA A 159 -21.34 -2.32 -8.87
C ALA A 159 -20.51 -1.69 -7.73
N PRO A 160 -20.99 -0.59 -7.12
CA PRO A 160 -20.32 0.02 -5.98
C PRO A 160 -20.07 -1.00 -4.86
N ILE A 161 -18.87 -0.93 -4.27
CA ILE A 161 -18.49 -1.76 -3.13
C ILE A 161 -18.57 -0.94 -1.85
N THR A 162 -18.72 -1.62 -0.72
CA THR A 162 -18.68 -0.98 0.60
C THR A 162 -17.49 -1.48 1.40
N ALA A 163 -16.95 -0.63 2.25
CA ALA A 163 -15.88 -1.04 3.17
C ALA A 163 -15.99 -0.37 4.53
N THR A 164 -15.81 -1.12 5.61
CA THR A 164 -15.77 -0.55 6.98
C THR A 164 -14.58 0.39 7.15
N LYS A 165 -13.43 0.02 6.60
CA LYS A 165 -12.19 0.82 6.63
C LYS A 165 -11.77 1.18 5.22
N PHE A 166 -11.29 2.42 5.04
CA PHE A 166 -10.71 2.89 3.79
C PHE A 166 -9.30 3.42 4.03
N VAL A 167 -8.31 2.87 3.31
CA VAL A 167 -6.90 3.23 3.42
C VAL A 167 -6.43 3.87 2.12
N ILE A 168 -5.82 5.05 2.23
CA ILE A 168 -5.25 5.78 1.10
C ILE A 168 -3.74 5.52 1.06
N ALA A 169 -3.28 4.75 0.07
CA ALA A 169 -1.88 4.33 -0.10
C ALA A 169 -1.34 4.63 -1.51
N CYS A 170 -1.93 5.59 -2.24
CA CYS A 170 -1.60 5.89 -3.64
C CYS A 170 -0.33 6.74 -3.87
N GLY A 171 0.45 6.98 -2.81
CA GLY A 171 1.72 7.70 -2.88
C GLY A 171 1.57 9.22 -3.10
N GLY A 172 2.63 9.86 -3.56
CA GLY A 172 2.67 11.30 -3.88
C GLY A 172 2.85 11.58 -5.37
N LYS A 173 2.91 12.87 -5.72
CA LYS A 173 2.91 13.40 -7.11
C LYS A 173 4.17 13.10 -7.94
N SER A 174 5.20 12.48 -7.36
CA SER A 174 6.48 12.26 -8.04
C SER A 174 6.38 11.20 -9.14
N ILE A 175 7.00 11.47 -10.29
CA ILE A 175 7.04 10.59 -11.48
C ILE A 175 5.63 10.26 -12.04
N PRO A 176 4.91 11.25 -12.61
CA PRO A 176 3.56 11.05 -13.17
C PRO A 176 3.46 9.94 -14.22
N LYS A 177 4.53 9.75 -15.02
CA LYS A 177 4.61 8.67 -16.03
C LYS A 177 4.44 7.26 -15.45
N MET A 178 4.61 7.09 -14.14
CA MET A 178 4.47 5.82 -13.42
C MET A 178 3.17 5.74 -12.61
N GLY A 179 2.15 6.54 -12.96
CA GLY A 179 0.84 6.51 -12.31
C GLY A 179 0.71 7.38 -11.05
N ALA A 180 1.69 8.24 -10.76
CA ALA A 180 1.56 9.17 -9.65
C ALA A 180 0.49 10.23 -9.94
N THR A 181 -0.48 10.38 -9.04
CA THR A 181 -1.57 11.36 -9.13
C THR A 181 -1.68 12.19 -7.85
N ASP A 182 -2.55 13.19 -7.85
CA ASP A 182 -2.88 14.00 -6.67
C ASP A 182 -4.07 13.45 -5.85
N LEU A 183 -4.51 12.22 -6.17
CA LEU A 183 -5.76 11.66 -5.65
C LEU A 183 -5.81 11.60 -4.12
N ALA A 184 -4.70 11.24 -3.46
CA ALA A 184 -4.62 11.23 -2.00
C ALA A 184 -4.99 12.58 -1.38
N TYR A 185 -4.48 13.67 -1.96
CA TYR A 185 -4.69 15.02 -1.46
C TYR A 185 -6.13 15.48 -1.71
N ARG A 186 -6.70 15.16 -2.88
CA ARG A 186 -8.10 15.47 -3.19
C ARG A 186 -9.06 14.78 -2.23
N ILE A 187 -8.85 13.50 -1.94
CA ILE A 187 -9.67 12.75 -0.98
C ILE A 187 -9.49 13.32 0.43
N ALA A 188 -8.26 13.58 0.85
CA ALA A 188 -8.01 14.14 2.17
C ALA A 188 -8.71 15.51 2.35
N SER A 189 -8.64 16.40 1.37
CA SER A 189 -9.38 17.67 1.38
C SER A 189 -10.90 17.48 1.35
N GLN A 190 -11.43 16.50 0.60
CA GLN A 190 -12.85 16.15 0.61
C GLN A 190 -13.35 15.79 2.02
N PHE A 191 -12.52 15.13 2.83
CA PHE A 191 -12.84 14.77 4.21
C PHE A 191 -12.36 15.81 5.24
N GLY A 192 -11.99 17.02 4.81
CA GLY A 192 -11.69 18.15 5.69
C GLY A 192 -10.30 18.12 6.33
N HIS A 193 -9.36 17.35 5.78
CA HIS A 193 -7.96 17.36 6.26
C HIS A 193 -7.16 18.51 5.64
N ASP A 194 -6.33 19.14 6.47
CA ASP A 194 -5.32 20.09 6.02
C ASP A 194 -4.16 19.38 5.30
N ILE A 195 -3.74 19.94 4.17
CA ILE A 195 -2.65 19.40 3.35
C ILE A 195 -1.46 20.34 3.44
N THR A 196 -0.33 19.82 3.94
CA THR A 196 0.95 20.55 3.87
C THR A 196 1.35 20.78 2.42
N GLU A 197 1.86 21.97 2.12
CA GLU A 197 2.33 22.31 0.77
C GLU A 197 3.34 21.27 0.24
N THR A 198 3.04 20.70 -0.93
CA THR A 198 3.85 19.66 -1.56
C THR A 198 4.93 20.29 -2.43
N ARG A 199 6.18 19.88 -2.27
CA ARG A 199 7.33 20.31 -3.09
C ARG A 199 7.65 19.34 -4.22
#